data_AF-A0A8T4QE10-F1
#
_entry.id   AF-A0A8T4QE10-F1
#
_cell.length_a   1.000
_cell.length_b   1.000
_cell.length_c   1.000
_cell.angle_alpha   90.00
_cell.angle_beta   90.00
_cell.angle_gamma   90.00
#
_symmetry.space_group_name_H-M   'P 1'
#
loop_
_entity.id
_entity.type
_entity.pdbx_description
1 polymer ?
#
loop_
_entity_poly.entity_id
_entity_poly.type
_entity_poly.pdbx_seq_one_letter_code
_entity_poly.pdbx_strand_id
1 'polypeptide(L)'
;MLGKIRGKSSTNEFWFLIEKTTRKFQYIKASHPDGYHVLAQVVEIETTEDRSLAKCNILGFRNDKGVLKSVKYPLEPGTDVEIAEDEFIQTTLGLNKSKYGAYIGKLEGKDIKVYLDLNRLLTRHCSILAKTGSGKSFAASVLIEEIMERNVPVVIIDPHGEYGTLKFPNDETEGFERFDVKAKGYKERIIEFSPDIKKNPNAKQLTLSSNNLTGKELMHLLPAKLSGVQIGMLYSAIKEMGDQVDFDTLLFSLQQEEINAKWSLINIVEY
;
A
#
# COMPACT_ATOMS: atom_id res chain seq x y z
N MET A 1 2.92 -25.24 28.03
CA MET A 1 4.38 -25.44 27.81
C MET A 1 4.72 -26.15 26.50
N LEU A 2 5.55 -25.51 25.66
CA LEU A 2 6.16 -25.99 24.40
C LEU A 2 7.64 -26.40 24.57
N GLY A 3 8.31 -25.86 25.59
CA GLY A 3 9.74 -26.04 25.80
C GLY A 3 10.30 -25.00 26.76
N LYS A 4 11.63 -24.92 26.86
CA LYS A 4 12.32 -24.00 27.79
C LYS A 4 13.42 -23.21 27.11
N ILE A 5 13.60 -21.95 27.49
CA ILE A 5 14.66 -21.08 26.96
C ILE A 5 16.02 -21.71 27.22
N ARG A 6 16.85 -21.81 26.18
CA ARG A 6 18.19 -22.42 26.27
C ARG A 6 19.15 -21.72 25.31
N GLY A 7 20.37 -21.48 25.78
CA GLY A 7 21.41 -20.86 24.97
C GLY A 7 21.31 -19.33 24.98
N LYS A 8 21.56 -18.72 23.81
CA LYS A 8 21.64 -17.25 23.70
C LYS A 8 20.27 -16.61 23.88
N SER A 9 20.21 -15.64 24.78
CA SER A 9 19.05 -14.78 25.04
C SER A 9 19.51 -13.32 25.01
N SER A 10 18.67 -12.45 24.47
CA SER A 10 18.87 -11.00 24.40
C SER A 10 17.53 -10.30 24.62
N THR A 11 17.51 -8.97 24.51
CA THR A 11 16.27 -8.18 24.61
C THR A 11 15.39 -8.29 23.37
N ASN A 12 15.91 -8.81 22.24
CA ASN A 12 15.22 -8.85 20.96
C ASN A 12 14.94 -10.28 20.48
N GLU A 13 15.72 -11.25 20.94
CA GLU A 13 15.63 -12.64 20.49
C GLU A 13 16.10 -13.60 21.57
N PHE A 14 15.57 -14.82 21.54
CA PHE A 14 16.06 -15.94 22.35
C PHE A 14 15.88 -17.26 21.62
N TRP A 15 16.58 -18.27 22.11
CA TRP A 15 16.44 -19.65 21.67
C TRP A 15 15.74 -20.48 22.74
N PHE A 16 14.90 -21.43 22.34
CA PHE A 16 14.33 -22.41 23.27
C PHE A 16 14.45 -23.83 22.74
N LEU A 17 14.64 -24.77 23.66
CA LEU A 17 14.61 -26.20 23.39
C LEU A 17 13.17 -26.64 23.21
N ILE A 18 12.86 -27.18 22.04
CA ILE A 18 11.52 -27.64 21.69
C ILE A 18 11.28 -28.99 22.36
N GLU A 19 10.27 -29.07 23.22
CA GLU A 19 9.85 -30.31 23.90
C GLU A 19 8.50 -30.81 23.38
N LYS A 20 7.70 -29.93 22.78
CA LYS A 20 6.46 -30.25 22.06
C LYS A 20 6.47 -29.59 20.69
N THR A 21 5.70 -30.16 19.76
CA THR A 21 5.57 -29.67 18.39
C THR A 21 5.31 -28.17 18.33
N THR A 22 6.11 -27.48 17.52
CA THR A 22 6.00 -26.05 17.22
C THR A 22 6.20 -25.84 15.71
N ARG A 23 5.87 -24.65 15.21
CA ARG A 23 6.05 -24.29 13.80
C ARG A 23 6.58 -22.87 13.63
N LYS A 24 7.17 -22.60 12.48
CA LYS A 24 7.57 -21.24 12.08
C LYS A 24 6.34 -20.30 12.11
N PHE A 25 6.58 -19.05 12.50
CA PHE A 25 5.58 -17.99 12.73
C PHE A 25 4.59 -18.21 13.88
N GLN A 26 4.76 -19.27 14.68
CA GLN A 26 3.93 -19.47 15.87
C GLN A 26 4.21 -18.38 16.92
N TYR A 27 3.13 -17.75 17.40
CA TYR A 27 3.18 -16.85 18.54
C TYR A 27 3.26 -17.64 19.84
N ILE A 28 4.19 -17.20 20.69
CA ILE A 28 4.51 -17.82 21.97
C ILE A 28 4.56 -16.76 23.06
N LYS A 29 4.37 -17.20 24.30
CA LYS A 29 4.54 -16.38 25.49
C LYS A 29 5.64 -16.96 26.38
N ALA A 30 6.40 -16.09 27.03
CA ALA A 30 7.38 -16.45 28.03
C ALA A 30 7.26 -15.50 29.23
N SER A 31 7.48 -16.01 30.44
CA SER A 31 7.43 -15.20 31.66
C SER A 31 8.72 -14.40 31.83
N HIS A 32 8.59 -13.15 32.25
CA HIS A 32 9.71 -12.30 32.63
C HIS A 32 9.87 -12.30 34.17
N PRO A 33 11.11 -12.22 34.71
CA PRO A 33 11.36 -12.20 36.15
C PRO A 33 10.58 -11.13 36.93
N ASP A 34 10.34 -9.97 36.30
CA ASP A 34 9.54 -8.86 36.85
C ASP A 34 8.02 -9.13 36.93
N GLY A 35 7.56 -10.36 36.65
CA GLY A 35 6.17 -10.77 36.87
C GLY A 35 5.19 -10.46 35.72
N TYR A 36 5.69 -10.14 34.52
CA TYR A 36 4.86 -9.97 33.32
C TYR A 36 5.18 -11.02 32.24
N HIS A 37 4.28 -11.18 31.28
CA HIS A 37 4.50 -12.05 30.12
C HIS A 37 4.95 -11.26 28.90
N VAL A 38 5.84 -11.87 28.12
CA VAL A 38 6.39 -11.31 26.88
C VAL A 38 5.85 -12.12 25.71
N LEU A 39 5.37 -11.42 24.68
CA LEU A 39 5.00 -12.01 23.40
C LEU A 39 6.24 -12.14 22.52
N ALA A 40 6.42 -13.30 21.92
CA ALA A 40 7.45 -13.58 20.93
C ALA A 40 6.89 -14.41 19.78
N GLN A 41 7.63 -14.48 18.67
CA GLN A 41 7.28 -15.28 17.50
C GLN A 41 8.45 -16.16 17.08
N VAL A 42 8.17 -17.44 16.80
CA VAL A 42 9.15 -18.37 16.23
C VAL A 42 9.51 -17.92 14.82
N VAL A 43 10.79 -17.64 14.58
CA VAL A 43 11.30 -17.20 13.27
C VAL A 43 12.09 -18.28 12.55
N GLU A 44 12.69 -19.23 13.27
CA GLU A 44 13.42 -20.33 12.68
C GLU A 44 13.40 -21.57 13.58
N ILE A 45 13.45 -22.75 12.98
CA ILE A 45 13.53 -24.04 13.70
C ILE A 45 14.72 -24.82 13.14
N GLU A 46 15.64 -25.19 14.01
CA GLU A 46 16.81 -26.01 13.67
C GLU A 46 16.69 -27.36 14.38
N THR A 47 16.85 -28.45 13.62
CA THR A 47 16.80 -29.82 14.15
C THR A 47 18.13 -30.51 13.87
N THR A 48 18.71 -31.07 14.93
CA THR A 48 19.86 -31.98 14.89
C THR A 48 19.40 -33.38 15.30
N GLU A 49 20.28 -34.38 15.22
CA GLU A 49 19.96 -35.78 15.58
C GLU A 49 19.33 -35.91 16.97
N ASP A 50 19.82 -35.13 17.95
CA ASP A 50 19.40 -35.28 19.36
C ASP A 50 18.31 -34.31 19.83
N ARG A 51 18.05 -33.22 19.08
CA ARG A 51 17.20 -32.12 19.58
C ARG A 51 16.74 -31.16 18.49
N SER A 52 15.66 -30.44 18.79
CA SER A 52 15.22 -29.29 18.01
C SER A 52 15.25 -28.01 18.85
N LEU A 53 15.76 -26.93 18.26
CA LEU A 53 15.81 -25.59 18.84
C LEU A 53 14.99 -24.63 17.98
N ALA A 54 14.25 -23.72 18.62
CA ALA A 54 13.55 -22.63 17.93
C ALA A 54 14.17 -21.29 18.29
N LYS A 55 14.49 -20.51 17.26
CA LYS A 55 14.83 -19.09 17.39
C LYS A 55 13.55 -18.28 17.41
N CYS A 56 13.44 -17.36 18.38
CA CYS A 56 12.28 -16.51 18.55
C CYS A 56 12.66 -15.04 18.58
N ASN A 57 11.88 -14.20 17.91
CA ASN A 57 11.96 -12.75 18.03
C ASN A 57 10.97 -12.25 19.09
N ILE A 58 11.46 -11.43 20.01
CA ILE A 58 10.66 -10.78 21.04
C ILE A 58 9.91 -9.61 20.42
N LEU A 59 8.59 -9.61 20.53
CA LEU A 59 7.72 -8.52 20.08
C LEU A 59 7.47 -7.51 21.20
N GLY A 60 7.58 -7.94 22.46
CA GLY A 60 7.50 -7.10 23.65
C GLY A 60 6.32 -7.47 24.54
N PHE A 61 5.91 -6.54 25.38
CA PHE A 61 4.80 -6.69 26.33
C PHE A 61 4.05 -5.36 26.45
N ARG A 62 2.80 -5.38 26.92
CA ARG A 62 2.09 -4.13 27.29
C ARG A 62 2.19 -3.88 28.79
N ASN A 63 2.49 -2.64 29.14
CA ASN A 63 2.41 -2.18 30.53
C ASN A 63 0.96 -1.87 30.94
N ASP A 64 0.76 -1.51 32.21
CA ASP A 64 -0.57 -1.18 32.77
C ASP A 64 -1.29 -0.02 32.06
N LYS A 65 -0.55 0.82 31.34
CA LYS A 65 -1.09 1.91 30.52
C LYS A 65 -1.46 1.46 29.10
N GLY A 66 -1.35 0.17 28.80
CA GLY A 66 -1.61 -0.40 27.48
C GLY A 66 -0.60 0.03 26.42
N VAL A 67 0.62 0.44 26.78
CA VAL A 67 1.67 0.82 25.82
C VAL A 67 2.60 -0.36 25.58
N LEU A 68 2.84 -0.70 24.31
CA LEU A 68 3.82 -1.72 23.93
C LEU A 68 5.23 -1.26 24.33
N LYS A 69 5.93 -2.12 25.07
CA LYS A 69 7.29 -1.90 25.58
C LYS A 69 8.20 -3.04 25.14
N SER A 70 9.44 -2.68 24.83
CA SER A 70 10.53 -3.62 24.64
C SER A 70 11.00 -4.14 25.99
N VAL A 71 11.45 -5.39 26.01
CA VAL A 71 12.07 -5.99 27.19
C VAL A 71 13.43 -5.33 27.41
N LYS A 72 13.75 -4.98 28.65
CA LYS A 72 15.01 -4.29 29.00
C LYS A 72 16.13 -5.24 29.40
N TYR A 73 15.77 -6.45 29.82
CA TYR A 73 16.69 -7.49 30.24
C TYR A 73 16.40 -8.78 29.46
N PRO A 74 17.40 -9.59 29.13
CA PRO A 74 17.16 -10.88 28.49
C PRO A 74 16.28 -11.79 29.36
N LEU A 75 15.48 -12.64 28.72
CA LEU A 75 14.75 -13.69 29.42
C LEU A 75 15.73 -14.76 29.94
N GLU A 76 15.46 -15.28 31.13
CA GLU A 76 16.37 -16.21 31.81
C GLU A 76 16.37 -17.60 31.14
N PRO A 77 17.55 -18.24 30.98
CA PRO A 77 17.62 -19.65 30.62
C PRO A 77 16.81 -20.51 31.59
N GLY A 78 16.09 -21.50 31.06
CA GLY A 78 15.19 -22.37 31.83
C GLY A 78 13.76 -21.85 31.95
N THR A 79 13.48 -20.60 31.55
CA THR A 79 12.12 -20.04 31.49
C THR A 79 11.23 -20.89 30.59
N ASP A 80 10.02 -21.19 31.05
CA ASP A 80 9.03 -21.92 30.26
C ASP A 80 8.49 -21.07 29.12
N VAL A 81 8.40 -21.69 27.95
CA VAL A 81 7.80 -21.13 26.74
C VAL A 81 6.47 -21.82 26.49
N GLU A 82 5.43 -21.04 26.22
CA GLU A 82 4.09 -21.55 25.98
C GLU A 82 3.48 -20.98 24.70
N ILE A 83 2.42 -21.61 24.19
CA ILE A 83 1.63 -21.03 23.11
C ILE A 83 0.95 -19.77 23.65
N ALA A 84 1.00 -18.68 22.89
CA ALA A 84 0.27 -17.46 23.24
C ALA A 84 -1.22 -17.62 22.92
N GLU A 85 -2.07 -17.28 23.90
CA GLU A 85 -3.52 -17.18 23.71
C GLU A 85 -3.88 -16.03 22.76
N ASP A 86 -4.99 -16.18 22.04
CA ASP A 86 -5.42 -15.20 21.04
C ASP A 86 -5.69 -13.83 21.66
N GLU A 87 -6.28 -13.80 22.87
CA GLU A 87 -6.49 -12.57 23.63
C GLU A 87 -5.16 -11.87 23.98
N PHE A 88 -4.14 -12.63 24.39
CA PHE A 88 -2.83 -12.09 24.71
C PHE A 88 -2.12 -11.53 23.46
N ILE A 89 -2.25 -12.21 22.32
CA ILE A 89 -1.73 -11.74 21.03
C ILE A 89 -2.43 -10.43 20.62
N GLN A 90 -3.77 -10.41 20.63
CA GLN A 90 -4.57 -9.26 20.23
C GLN A 90 -4.26 -8.03 21.08
N THR A 91 -4.28 -8.21 22.41
CA THR A 91 -3.99 -7.15 23.36
C THR A 91 -2.57 -6.65 23.17
N THR A 92 -1.55 -7.52 23.13
CA THR A 92 -0.16 -7.10 23.01
C THR A 92 0.15 -6.40 21.68
N LEU A 93 -0.30 -6.95 20.55
CA LEU A 93 -0.10 -6.34 19.23
C LEU A 93 -1.01 -5.13 18.98
N GLY A 94 -2.04 -4.93 19.79
CA GLY A 94 -2.99 -3.82 19.63
C GLY A 94 -3.92 -4.01 18.44
N LEU A 95 -4.31 -5.26 18.18
CA LEU A 95 -5.18 -5.64 17.06
C LEU A 95 -6.68 -5.45 17.37
N ASN A 96 -7.00 -4.69 18.41
CA ASN A 96 -8.38 -4.43 18.81
C ASN A 96 -9.11 -3.62 17.72
N LYS A 97 -10.39 -3.93 17.53
CA LYS A 97 -11.22 -3.23 16.55
C LYS A 97 -11.30 -1.74 16.88
N SER A 98 -10.78 -0.90 15.99
CA SER A 98 -10.93 0.56 16.08
C SER A 98 -12.26 0.99 15.45
N LYS A 99 -12.87 2.07 15.97
CA LYS A 99 -14.01 2.75 15.34
C LYS A 99 -13.73 3.11 13.87
N TYR A 100 -12.46 3.39 13.55
CA TYR A 100 -11.98 3.70 12.21
C TYR A 100 -10.97 2.64 11.72
N GLY A 101 -11.19 1.36 12.07
CA GLY A 101 -10.29 0.27 11.69
C GLY A 101 -10.67 -0.37 10.35
N ALA A 102 -9.86 -0.21 9.30
CA ALA A 102 -10.00 -0.87 7.99
C ALA A 102 -9.62 -2.34 8.08
N TYR A 103 -10.55 -3.24 7.77
CA TYR A 103 -10.28 -4.67 7.81
C TYR A 103 -9.38 -5.08 6.65
N ILE A 104 -8.24 -5.70 6.96
CA ILE A 104 -7.26 -6.11 5.93
C ILE A 104 -7.04 -7.63 5.87
N GLY A 105 -7.77 -8.39 6.68
CA GLY A 105 -7.68 -9.85 6.72
C GLY A 105 -7.41 -10.41 8.11
N LYS A 106 -6.90 -11.63 8.18
CA LYS A 106 -6.64 -12.36 9.43
C LYS A 106 -5.15 -12.54 9.66
N LEU A 107 -4.76 -12.57 10.93
CA LEU A 107 -3.40 -12.90 11.34
C LEU A 107 -3.08 -14.34 10.91
N GLU A 108 -1.90 -14.55 10.32
CA GLU A 108 -1.53 -15.85 9.77
C GLU A 108 -1.59 -16.96 10.83
N GLY A 109 -2.27 -18.06 10.49
CA GLY A 109 -2.41 -19.23 11.36
C GLY A 109 -3.29 -19.03 12.61
N LYS A 110 -4.02 -17.91 12.71
CA LYS A 110 -4.91 -17.58 13.82
C LYS A 110 -6.25 -17.04 13.30
N ASP A 111 -7.32 -17.19 14.08
CA ASP A 111 -8.63 -16.63 13.74
C ASP A 111 -8.80 -15.19 14.26
N ILE A 112 -7.74 -14.39 14.14
CA ILE A 112 -7.67 -13.02 14.66
C ILE A 112 -7.81 -12.05 13.49
N LYS A 113 -8.89 -11.27 13.47
CA LYS A 113 -9.10 -10.20 12.47
C LYS A 113 -8.12 -9.05 12.71
N VAL A 114 -7.54 -8.51 11.63
CA VAL A 114 -6.58 -7.41 11.65
C VAL A 114 -7.22 -6.17 11.04
N TYR A 115 -7.14 -5.06 11.77
CA TYR A 115 -7.67 -3.77 11.36
C TYR A 115 -6.58 -2.70 11.34
N LEU A 116 -6.48 -1.93 10.26
CA LEU A 116 -5.61 -0.75 10.17
C LEU A 116 -6.38 0.50 10.58
N ASP A 117 -5.84 1.31 11.49
CA ASP A 117 -6.45 2.59 11.83
C ASP A 117 -6.32 3.58 10.66
N LEU A 118 -7.43 3.86 9.97
CA LEU A 118 -7.43 4.77 8.83
C LEU A 118 -7.11 6.21 9.22
N ASN A 119 -7.43 6.66 10.44
CA ASN A 119 -7.04 8.02 10.85
C ASN A 119 -5.52 8.13 10.86
N ARG A 120 -4.82 7.12 11.38
CA ARG A 120 -3.35 7.08 11.37
C ARG A 120 -2.78 6.89 9.97
N LEU A 121 -3.41 6.04 9.16
CA LEU A 121 -2.94 5.72 7.81
C LEU A 121 -3.09 6.90 6.86
N LEU A 122 -4.23 7.59 6.88
CA LEU A 122 -4.57 8.67 5.94
C LEU A 122 -3.99 10.04 6.33
N THR A 123 -3.69 10.27 7.63
CA THR A 123 -3.03 11.52 8.08
C THR A 123 -1.51 11.48 7.94
N ARG A 124 -0.95 10.34 7.50
CA ARG A 124 0.47 10.14 7.27
C ARG A 124 0.68 9.57 5.86
N HIS A 125 1.93 9.44 5.45
CA HIS A 125 2.26 8.73 4.22
C HIS A 125 2.29 7.23 4.45
N CYS A 126 1.73 6.46 3.51
CA CYS A 126 1.72 5.01 3.49
C CYS A 126 2.34 4.53 2.17
N SER A 127 3.03 3.39 2.21
CA SER A 127 3.56 2.73 1.02
C SER A 127 3.26 1.24 1.07
N ILE A 128 2.73 0.69 -0.02
CA ILE A 128 2.49 -0.73 -0.21
C ILE A 128 3.55 -1.26 -1.18
N LEU A 129 4.51 -2.01 -0.64
CA LEU A 129 5.67 -2.52 -1.39
C LEU A 129 5.56 -4.04 -1.52
N ALA A 130 5.57 -4.55 -2.75
CA ALA A 130 5.59 -5.99 -3.01
C ALA A 130 6.20 -6.27 -4.38
N LYS A 131 6.64 -7.52 -4.61
CA LYS A 131 7.05 -7.98 -5.94
C LYS A 131 5.81 -8.18 -6.83
N THR A 132 6.01 -8.22 -8.14
CA THR A 132 4.95 -8.58 -9.09
C THR A 132 4.33 -9.94 -8.71
N GLY A 133 3.00 -10.03 -8.76
CA GLY A 133 2.26 -11.25 -8.36
C GLY A 133 2.13 -11.47 -6.85
N SER A 134 2.71 -10.62 -5.99
CA SER A 134 2.62 -10.77 -4.53
C SER A 134 1.39 -10.08 -3.90
N GLY A 135 0.40 -9.68 -4.71
CA GLY A 135 -0.85 -9.11 -4.21
C GLY A 135 -0.83 -7.62 -3.88
N LYS A 136 0.10 -6.82 -4.45
CA LYS A 136 0.14 -5.34 -4.26
C LYS A 136 -1.19 -4.67 -4.57
N SER A 137 -1.70 -4.89 -5.79
CA SER A 137 -2.93 -4.23 -6.24
C SER A 137 -4.15 -4.77 -5.50
N PHE A 138 -4.15 -6.06 -5.13
CA PHE A 138 -5.18 -6.65 -4.27
C PHE A 138 -5.24 -6.00 -2.88
N ALA A 139 -4.09 -5.88 -2.20
CA ALA A 139 -4.03 -5.22 -0.89
C ALA A 139 -4.43 -3.74 -0.96
N ALA A 140 -4.04 -3.05 -2.04
CA ALA A 140 -4.47 -1.69 -2.30
C ALA A 140 -6.00 -1.61 -2.52
N SER A 141 -6.58 -2.51 -3.32
CA SER A 141 -8.02 -2.60 -3.56
C SER A 141 -8.82 -2.79 -2.26
N VAL A 142 -8.43 -3.75 -1.41
CA VAL A 142 -9.07 -3.97 -0.10
C VAL A 142 -9.04 -2.69 0.75
N LEU A 143 -7.90 -2.00 0.78
CA LEU A 143 -7.78 -0.74 1.52
C LEU A 143 -8.66 0.37 0.92
N ILE A 144 -8.70 0.50 -0.41
CA ILE A 144 -9.53 1.48 -1.11
C ILE A 144 -11.01 1.24 -0.83
N GLU A 145 -11.46 -0.02 -0.84
CA GLU A 145 -12.82 -0.41 -0.45
C GLU A 145 -13.15 0.04 0.98
N GLU A 146 -12.30 -0.26 1.95
CA GLU A 146 -12.49 0.15 3.35
C GLU A 146 -12.51 1.68 3.54
N ILE A 147 -11.76 2.42 2.70
CA ILE A 147 -11.78 3.89 2.68
C ILE A 147 -13.11 4.39 2.07
N MET A 148 -13.56 3.80 0.95
CA MET A 148 -14.83 4.14 0.30
C MET A 148 -16.03 3.86 1.20
N GLU A 149 -16.02 2.77 1.97
CA GLU A 149 -17.09 2.43 2.93
C GLU A 149 -17.26 3.49 4.03
N ARG A 150 -16.25 4.34 4.24
CA ARG A 150 -16.31 5.47 5.19
C ARG A 150 -16.61 6.80 4.52
N ASN A 151 -16.97 6.77 3.24
CA ASN A 151 -17.25 7.96 2.42
C ASN A 151 -16.07 8.93 2.39
N VAL A 152 -14.84 8.40 2.44
CA VAL A 152 -13.63 9.20 2.26
C VAL A 152 -13.27 9.21 0.77
N PRO A 153 -13.05 10.39 0.15
CA PRO A 153 -12.68 10.48 -1.25
C PRO A 153 -11.30 9.88 -1.51
N VAL A 154 -11.16 9.17 -2.65
CA VAL A 154 -9.89 8.60 -3.11
C VAL A 154 -9.67 9.01 -4.56
N VAL A 155 -8.46 9.48 -4.85
CA VAL A 155 -7.98 9.70 -6.23
C VAL A 155 -6.92 8.65 -6.52
N ILE A 156 -7.09 7.92 -7.62
CA ILE A 156 -6.18 6.86 -8.04
C ILE A 156 -5.60 7.27 -9.39
N ILE A 157 -4.28 7.28 -9.48
CA ILE A 157 -3.57 7.38 -10.76
C ILE A 157 -3.19 5.96 -11.17
N ASP A 158 -3.90 5.43 -12.16
CA ASP A 158 -3.83 4.03 -12.54
C ASP A 158 -3.31 3.86 -13.97
N PRO A 159 -1.99 3.74 -14.17
CA PRO A 159 -1.42 3.54 -15.50
C PRO A 159 -1.72 2.15 -16.08
N HIS A 160 -2.18 1.20 -15.26
CA HIS A 160 -2.43 -0.19 -15.68
C HIS A 160 -3.93 -0.51 -15.85
N GLY A 161 -4.83 0.34 -15.35
CA GLY A 161 -6.28 0.16 -15.45
C GLY A 161 -6.84 -0.97 -14.58
N GLU A 162 -6.14 -1.33 -13.49
CA GLU A 162 -6.53 -2.42 -12.60
C GLU A 162 -7.74 -2.06 -11.71
N TYR A 163 -7.88 -0.80 -11.30
CA TYR A 163 -8.85 -0.40 -10.27
C TYR A 163 -10.27 -0.13 -10.79
N GLY A 164 -10.45 -0.04 -12.13
CA GLY A 164 -11.79 0.06 -12.73
C GLY A 164 -12.68 -1.15 -12.43
N THR A 165 -12.06 -2.30 -12.16
CA THR A 165 -12.73 -3.57 -11.80
C THR A 165 -13.52 -3.50 -10.49
N LEU A 166 -13.13 -2.61 -9.55
CA LEU A 166 -13.83 -2.39 -8.28
C LEU A 166 -15.30 -1.96 -8.46
N LYS A 167 -15.70 -1.52 -9.67
CA LYS A 167 -17.09 -1.22 -9.99
C LYS A 167 -17.99 -2.45 -9.84
N PHE A 168 -17.45 -3.65 -10.05
CA PHE A 168 -18.22 -4.89 -10.12
C PHE A 168 -17.88 -5.80 -8.93
N PRO A 169 -18.87 -6.55 -8.41
CA PRO A 169 -18.58 -7.59 -7.43
C PRO A 169 -17.70 -8.68 -8.04
N ASN A 170 -16.86 -9.31 -7.21
CA ASN A 170 -16.09 -10.47 -7.65
C ASN A 170 -17.01 -11.68 -7.87
N ASP A 171 -16.85 -12.36 -9.00
CA ASP A 171 -17.56 -13.60 -9.33
C ASP A 171 -16.98 -14.80 -8.55
N GLU A 172 -15.67 -14.78 -8.29
CA GLU A 172 -14.97 -15.80 -7.53
C GLU A 172 -15.03 -15.48 -6.03
N THR A 173 -15.93 -16.15 -5.33
CA THR A 173 -16.20 -15.94 -3.89
C THR A 173 -15.60 -17.02 -2.98
N GLU A 174 -14.80 -17.92 -3.55
CA GLU A 174 -14.13 -18.97 -2.79
C GLU A 174 -13.27 -18.36 -1.68
N GLY A 175 -13.43 -18.86 -0.45
CA GLY A 175 -12.68 -18.37 0.71
C GLY A 175 -13.23 -17.10 1.36
N PHE A 176 -14.28 -16.46 0.82
CA PHE A 176 -14.86 -15.24 1.44
C PHE A 176 -15.42 -15.52 2.83
N GLU A 177 -16.04 -16.68 3.03
CA GLU A 177 -16.53 -17.13 4.34
C GLU A 177 -15.43 -17.17 5.39
N ARG A 178 -14.22 -17.60 5.01
CA ARG A 178 -13.05 -17.62 5.90
C ARG A 178 -12.71 -16.22 6.40
N PHE A 179 -12.99 -15.17 5.64
CA PHE A 179 -12.70 -13.79 6.02
C PHE A 179 -13.90 -13.03 6.53
N ASP A 180 -15.10 -13.65 6.52
CA ASP A 180 -16.37 -13.01 6.90
C ASP A 180 -16.65 -11.76 6.06
N VAL A 181 -16.48 -11.90 4.74
CA VAL A 181 -16.69 -10.85 3.73
C VAL A 181 -17.67 -11.32 2.66
N LYS A 182 -18.20 -10.38 1.87
CA LYS A 182 -19.10 -10.65 0.74
C LYS A 182 -18.65 -9.86 -0.47
N ALA A 183 -18.90 -10.39 -1.66
CA ALA A 183 -18.62 -9.66 -2.90
C ALA A 183 -19.45 -8.38 -2.97
N LYS A 184 -18.78 -7.28 -3.33
CA LYS A 184 -19.40 -5.96 -3.45
C LYS A 184 -18.80 -5.22 -4.64
N GLY A 185 -19.64 -4.52 -5.38
CA GLY A 185 -19.22 -3.59 -6.43
C GLY A 185 -19.53 -2.15 -6.04
N TYR A 186 -18.70 -1.23 -6.53
CA TYR A 186 -18.75 0.20 -6.21
C TYR A 186 -19.08 1.07 -7.42
N LYS A 187 -19.82 0.53 -8.40
CA LYS A 187 -20.15 1.19 -9.68
C LYS A 187 -20.60 2.65 -9.53
N GLU A 188 -21.52 2.92 -8.59
CA GLU A 188 -22.08 4.25 -8.37
C GLU A 188 -21.14 5.22 -7.63
N ARG A 189 -20.04 4.71 -7.04
CA ARG A 189 -19.05 5.50 -6.30
C ARG A 189 -17.77 5.75 -7.09
N ILE A 190 -17.55 5.02 -8.18
CA ILE A 190 -16.33 5.10 -8.97
C ILE A 190 -16.59 5.82 -10.29
N ILE A 191 -15.97 6.99 -10.42
CA ILE A 191 -15.90 7.73 -11.68
C ILE A 191 -14.50 7.52 -12.25
N GLU A 192 -14.45 7.02 -13.48
CA GLU A 192 -13.20 6.76 -14.18
C GLU A 192 -12.99 7.82 -15.26
N PHE A 193 -11.76 8.30 -15.37
CA PHE A 193 -11.35 9.28 -16.36
C PHE A 193 -10.24 8.68 -17.22
N SER A 194 -10.33 8.82 -18.53
CA SER A 194 -9.34 8.32 -19.49
C SER A 194 -9.02 9.38 -20.54
N PRO A 195 -7.74 9.60 -20.89
CA PRO A 195 -7.38 10.44 -22.02
C PRO A 195 -7.83 9.81 -23.35
N ASP A 196 -7.91 8.48 -23.43
CA ASP A 196 -8.34 7.73 -24.61
C ASP A 196 -9.66 7.01 -24.33
N ILE A 197 -10.77 7.67 -24.69
CA ILE A 197 -12.13 7.11 -24.56
C ILE A 197 -12.44 6.09 -25.67
N LYS A 198 -11.63 5.98 -26.72
CA LYS A 198 -11.82 4.92 -27.73
C LYS A 198 -11.43 3.56 -27.17
N LYS A 199 -10.35 3.53 -26.38
CA LYS A 199 -9.92 2.32 -25.64
C LYS A 199 -10.78 2.04 -24.41
N ASN A 200 -11.28 3.07 -23.74
CA ASN A 200 -12.18 2.92 -22.59
C ASN A 200 -13.46 3.75 -22.76
N PRO A 201 -14.47 3.23 -23.49
CA PRO A 201 -15.70 3.96 -23.78
C PRO A 201 -16.56 4.30 -22.57
N ASN A 202 -16.36 3.59 -21.45
CA ASN A 202 -17.12 3.79 -20.22
C ASN A 202 -16.49 4.86 -19.31
N ALA A 203 -15.28 5.33 -19.62
CA ALA A 203 -14.62 6.40 -18.89
C ALA A 203 -15.07 7.77 -19.39
N LYS A 204 -15.06 8.77 -18.50
CA LYS A 204 -15.17 10.17 -18.90
C LYS A 204 -13.86 10.61 -19.56
N GLN A 205 -13.96 11.45 -20.58
CA GLN A 205 -12.76 11.99 -21.21
C GLN A 205 -11.98 12.83 -20.18
N LEU A 206 -10.72 12.48 -19.97
CA LEU A 206 -9.78 13.29 -19.20
C LEU A 206 -9.15 14.29 -20.16
N THR A 207 -9.48 15.57 -19.99
CA THR A 207 -8.88 16.67 -20.74
C THR A 207 -8.09 17.56 -19.80
N LEU A 208 -6.93 18.02 -20.23
CA LEU A 208 -6.22 19.08 -19.54
C LEU A 208 -6.77 20.43 -20.04
N SER A 209 -7.06 21.34 -19.11
CA SER A 209 -7.41 22.70 -19.49
C SER A 209 -6.16 23.44 -19.94
N SER A 210 -6.25 24.16 -21.06
CA SER A 210 -5.19 25.05 -21.53
C SER A 210 -5.20 26.43 -20.85
N ASN A 211 -6.22 26.73 -20.03
CA ASN A 211 -6.49 28.07 -19.49
C ASN A 211 -5.40 28.66 -18.58
N ASN A 212 -4.39 27.90 -18.18
CA ASN A 212 -3.25 28.35 -17.37
C ASN A 212 -1.91 27.74 -17.83
N LEU A 213 -1.85 27.25 -19.06
CA LEU A 213 -0.67 26.55 -19.54
C LEU A 213 0.33 27.60 -20.05
N THR A 214 1.48 27.72 -19.37
CA THR A 214 2.53 28.64 -19.83
C THR A 214 3.15 28.12 -21.12
N GLY A 215 3.70 29.02 -21.94
CA GLY A 215 4.36 28.58 -23.17
C GLY A 215 5.52 27.61 -22.93
N LYS A 216 6.18 27.72 -21.78
CA LYS A 216 7.23 26.79 -21.37
C LYS A 216 6.68 25.39 -21.03
N GLU A 217 5.55 25.32 -20.32
CA GLU A 217 4.88 24.04 -20.04
C GLU A 217 4.38 23.40 -21.33
N LEU A 218 3.84 24.18 -22.26
CA LEU A 218 3.41 23.67 -23.57
C LEU A 218 4.58 23.00 -24.31
N MET A 219 5.74 23.66 -24.36
CA MET A 219 6.94 23.06 -24.96
C MET A 219 7.35 21.73 -24.32
N HIS A 220 7.13 21.56 -23.01
CA HIS A 220 7.44 20.32 -22.30
C HIS A 220 6.41 19.22 -22.54
N LEU A 221 5.18 19.56 -22.94
CA LEU A 221 4.12 18.60 -23.26
C LEU A 221 4.22 18.06 -24.69
N LEU A 222 4.91 18.75 -25.60
CA LEU A 222 5.01 18.31 -26.99
C LEU A 222 5.76 16.96 -27.09
N PRO A 223 5.29 16.04 -27.96
CA PRO A 223 5.81 14.66 -28.04
C PRO A 223 7.21 14.56 -28.66
N ALA A 224 7.80 15.68 -29.09
CA ALA A 224 9.08 15.72 -29.77
C ALA A 224 9.96 16.88 -29.32
N LYS A 225 11.28 16.66 -29.37
CA LYS A 225 12.27 17.70 -29.08
C LYS A 225 12.33 18.68 -30.24
N LEU A 226 12.05 19.95 -29.94
CA LEU A 226 12.09 21.02 -30.93
C LEU A 226 13.53 21.51 -31.20
N SER A 227 13.79 21.90 -32.46
CA SER A 227 15.00 22.62 -32.85
C SER A 227 14.99 24.07 -32.35
N GLY A 228 16.15 24.73 -32.30
CA GLY A 228 16.23 26.14 -31.88
C GLY A 228 15.34 27.09 -32.70
N VAL A 229 15.17 26.81 -34.00
CA VAL A 229 14.28 27.58 -34.89
C VAL A 229 12.81 27.35 -34.53
N GLN A 230 12.42 26.10 -34.27
CA GLN A 230 11.04 25.76 -33.85
C GLN A 230 10.69 26.33 -32.48
N ILE A 231 11.65 26.30 -31.54
CA ILE A 231 11.48 26.94 -30.23
C ILE A 231 11.25 28.44 -30.40
N GLY A 232 12.03 29.10 -31.26
CA GLY A 232 11.87 30.53 -31.56
C GLY A 232 10.49 30.88 -32.11
N MET A 233 10.02 30.16 -33.12
CA MET A 233 8.68 30.34 -33.70
C MET A 233 7.58 30.10 -32.67
N LEU A 234 7.67 29.00 -31.91
CA LEU A 234 6.68 28.65 -30.90
C LEU A 234 6.61 29.71 -29.78
N TYR A 235 7.76 30.22 -29.32
CA TYR A 235 7.78 31.32 -28.35
C TYR A 235 7.20 32.61 -28.91
N SER A 236 7.46 32.93 -30.18
CA SER A 236 6.89 34.12 -30.83
C SER A 236 5.37 34.01 -30.87
N ALA A 237 4.85 32.89 -31.35
CA ALA A 237 3.42 32.62 -31.43
C ALA A 237 2.76 32.69 -30.04
N ILE A 238 3.33 32.03 -29.03
CA ILE A 238 2.75 32.04 -27.67
C ILE A 238 2.80 33.44 -27.05
N LYS A 239 3.86 34.22 -27.30
CA LYS A 239 3.98 35.58 -26.76
C LYS A 239 2.90 36.52 -27.30
N GLU A 240 2.46 36.32 -28.54
CA GLU A 240 1.34 37.08 -29.12
C GLU A 240 0.00 36.77 -28.45
N MET A 241 -0.13 35.60 -27.81
CA MET A 241 -1.37 35.09 -27.23
C MET A 241 -1.56 35.48 -25.75
N GLY A 242 -0.51 35.98 -25.09
CA GLY A 242 -0.56 36.40 -23.68
C GLY A 242 -0.64 35.23 -22.69
N ASP A 243 -1.48 35.36 -21.66
CA ASP A 243 -1.56 34.39 -20.54
C ASP A 243 -2.49 33.19 -20.83
N GLN A 244 -3.21 33.19 -21.95
CA GLN A 244 -4.10 32.10 -22.35
C GLN A 244 -3.61 31.46 -23.64
N VAL A 245 -3.26 30.18 -23.55
CA VAL A 245 -2.87 29.37 -24.71
C VAL A 245 -4.11 28.67 -25.25
N ASP A 246 -4.49 29.00 -26.47
CA ASP A 246 -5.52 28.32 -27.25
C ASP A 246 -4.86 27.61 -28.44
N PHE A 247 -5.06 26.31 -28.59
CA PHE A 247 -4.39 25.53 -29.63
C PHE A 247 -4.83 25.95 -31.04
N ASP A 248 -6.09 26.36 -31.22
CA ASP A 248 -6.58 26.82 -32.53
C ASP A 248 -5.89 28.13 -32.93
N THR A 249 -5.82 29.09 -32.00
CA THR A 249 -5.10 30.35 -32.22
C THR A 249 -3.58 30.11 -32.41
N LEU A 250 -3.00 29.12 -31.73
CA LEU A 250 -1.58 28.79 -31.86
C LEU A 250 -1.28 28.25 -33.26
N LEU A 251 -2.10 27.30 -33.72
CA LEU A 251 -2.00 26.73 -35.06
C LEU A 251 -2.17 27.81 -36.12
N PHE A 252 -3.12 28.74 -35.93
CA PHE A 252 -3.30 29.87 -36.82
C PHE A 252 -2.06 30.78 -36.88
N SER A 253 -1.48 31.17 -35.73
CA SER A 253 -0.26 31.99 -35.68
C SER A 253 0.92 31.28 -36.36
N LEU A 254 1.12 29.99 -36.09
CA LEU A 254 2.17 29.19 -36.73
C LEU A 254 1.99 29.05 -38.25
N GLN A 255 0.75 29.03 -38.76
CA GLN A 255 0.50 28.98 -40.21
C GLN A 255 0.94 30.27 -40.93
N GLN A 256 0.92 31.41 -40.24
CA GLN A 256 1.32 32.71 -40.79
C GLN A 256 2.84 32.90 -40.88
N GLU A 257 3.64 32.09 -40.18
CA GLU A 257 5.10 32.14 -40.24
C GLU A 257 5.62 31.88 -41.67
N GLU A 258 6.68 32.57 -42.11
CA GLU A 258 7.23 32.33 -43.45
C GLU A 258 8.22 31.15 -43.49
N ILE A 259 8.73 30.73 -42.33
CA ILE A 259 9.78 29.72 -42.22
C ILE A 259 9.20 28.31 -42.44
N ASN A 260 9.76 27.54 -43.39
CA ASN A 260 9.31 26.17 -43.70
C ASN A 260 9.32 25.20 -42.51
N ALA A 261 10.11 25.46 -41.47
CA ALA A 261 10.13 24.69 -40.24
C ALA A 261 8.78 24.73 -39.48
N LYS A 262 7.86 25.64 -39.83
CA LYS A 262 6.50 25.71 -39.28
C LYS A 262 5.70 24.43 -39.51
N TRP A 263 5.85 23.79 -40.67
CA TRP A 263 5.06 22.60 -41.01
C TRP A 263 5.38 21.41 -40.12
N SER A 264 6.67 21.21 -39.81
CA SER A 264 7.07 20.17 -38.88
C SER A 264 6.65 20.48 -37.45
N LEU A 265 6.59 21.76 -37.07
CA LEU A 265 6.09 22.17 -35.75
C LEU A 265 4.57 22.00 -35.63
N ILE A 266 3.79 22.39 -36.65
CA ILE A 266 2.33 22.21 -36.72
C ILE A 266 1.98 20.72 -36.57
N ASN A 267 2.66 19.84 -37.31
CA ASN A 267 2.45 18.39 -37.20
C ASN A 267 2.75 17.83 -35.80
N ILE A 268 3.67 18.45 -35.04
CA ILE A 268 3.98 18.05 -33.66
C ILE A 268 2.88 18.53 -32.69
N VAL A 269 2.28 19.69 -32.96
CA VAL A 269 1.20 20.28 -32.14
C VAL A 269 -0.14 19.58 -32.39
N GLU A 270 -0.41 19.10 -33.60
CA GLU A 270 -1.66 18.38 -33.96
C GLU A 270 -1.69 16.91 -33.50
N TYR A 271 -0.58 16.37 -32.98
CA TYR A 271 -0.46 14.99 -32.52
C TYR A 271 -1.08 14.78 -31.14
#